data_AF-A0A2M9VAE8-F1
#
_entry.id   AF-A0A2M9VAE8-F1
#
_cell.length_a   1.000
_cell.length_b   1.000
_cell.length_c   1.000
_cell.angle_alpha   90.00
_cell.angle_beta   90.00
_cell.angle_gamma   90.00
#
_symmetry.space_group_name_H-M   'P 1'
#
loop_
_entity.id
_entity.type
_entity.pdbx_description
1 polymer ?
#
loop_
_entity_poly.entity_id
_entity_poly.type
_entity_poly.pdbx_seq_one_letter_code
_entity_poly.pdbx_strand_id
1 'polypeptide(L)'
;MNRRVIQIFCMVVGMVLASSCGDECPVEQPYSVRVSVKDKNYLNISQFPQLSPVDENLPFRTYAGTLYYALYDASTGALIRESAVVSTEGEEKEYTLTFPGVPDGDYKLAVWGNLTTDYPAGILHQDGKEHTDIYVTSGDLHFSPDYQTEELTLERTKGKLLLLCSNFPSEITRIEQNVSHVYQSTDAGLNYSGSTQVDKNVPFTSVLETLLAPTSAEGHSKLTLTFYTGGTRASETPYLKLPVMEMDMRRNEITAVSIDYNTSEGIWEIKMFIRGEWITIHRLDIF
;
A
#
# COMPACT_ATOMS: atom_id res chain seq x y z
N MET A 1 -95.64 41.32 -9.26
CA MET A 1 -95.58 41.02 -7.82
C MET A 1 -94.14 40.67 -7.49
N ASN A 2 -93.46 41.60 -6.81
CA ASN A 2 -92.02 41.58 -6.55
C ASN A 2 -91.64 40.46 -5.58
N ARG A 3 -90.65 39.65 -5.95
CA ARG A 3 -89.85 38.89 -4.98
C ARG A 3 -88.38 38.97 -5.38
N ARG A 4 -87.66 39.83 -4.67
CA ARG A 4 -86.20 39.87 -4.61
C ARG A 4 -85.73 38.55 -4.00
N VAL A 5 -84.92 37.80 -4.72
CA VAL A 5 -84.14 36.69 -4.17
C VAL A 5 -82.69 37.15 -4.15
N ILE A 6 -82.19 37.36 -2.93
CA ILE A 6 -80.79 37.67 -2.64
C ILE A 6 -80.05 36.34 -2.80
N GLN A 7 -79.25 36.20 -3.85
CA GLN A 7 -78.32 35.09 -3.99
C GLN A 7 -76.95 35.52 -3.46
N ILE A 8 -76.58 34.90 -2.35
CA ILE A 8 -75.31 35.05 -1.65
C ILE A 8 -74.22 34.37 -2.50
N PHE A 9 -73.22 35.16 -2.89
CA PHE A 9 -72.04 34.70 -3.63
C PHE A 9 -71.08 34.01 -2.64
N CYS A 10 -71.19 32.68 -2.50
CA CYS A 10 -70.20 31.88 -1.75
C CYS A 10 -68.93 31.73 -2.59
N MET A 11 -68.00 32.67 -2.40
CA MET A 11 -66.64 32.59 -2.90
C MET A 11 -65.91 31.47 -2.12
N VAL A 12 -65.85 30.27 -2.70
CA VAL A 12 -65.00 29.18 -2.19
C VAL A 12 -63.55 29.53 -2.53
N VAL A 13 -62.87 30.18 -1.58
CA VAL A 13 -61.41 30.30 -1.58
C VAL A 13 -60.88 28.92 -1.21
N GLY A 14 -60.49 28.15 -2.23
CA GLY A 14 -59.69 26.94 -2.03
C GLY A 14 -58.34 27.35 -1.46
N MET A 15 -58.16 27.17 -0.15
CA MET A 15 -56.85 27.20 0.48
C MET A 15 -56.04 26.04 -0.08
N VAL A 16 -55.19 26.34 -1.05
CA VAL A 16 -54.03 25.49 -1.35
C VAL A 16 -53.15 25.61 -0.12
N LEU A 17 -53.19 24.60 0.75
CA LEU A 17 -52.12 24.39 1.73
C LEU A 17 -50.88 24.00 0.91
N ALA A 18 -50.20 25.01 0.36
CA ALA A 18 -48.80 24.89 0.06
C ALA A 18 -48.14 24.66 1.43
N SER A 19 -47.80 23.41 1.73
CA SER A 19 -46.86 23.09 2.79
C SER A 19 -45.52 23.70 2.38
N SER A 20 -45.37 25.00 2.64
CA SER A 20 -44.09 25.66 2.74
C SER A 20 -43.32 24.88 3.79
N CYS A 21 -42.40 24.02 3.37
CA CYS A 21 -41.31 23.62 4.26
C CYS A 21 -40.66 24.93 4.69
N GLY A 22 -40.73 25.22 5.99
CA GLY A 22 -40.02 26.35 6.57
C GLY A 22 -38.54 26.21 6.29
N ASP A 23 -37.88 27.35 6.18
CA ASP A 23 -36.42 27.48 6.08
C ASP A 23 -35.72 26.49 7.02
N GLU A 24 -34.70 25.80 6.48
CA GLU A 24 -33.90 24.72 7.08
C GLU A 24 -34.50 23.31 6.94
N CYS A 25 -34.57 22.78 5.70
CA CYS A 25 -34.28 21.35 5.53
C CYS A 25 -32.91 21.10 6.19
N PRO A 26 -32.78 20.20 7.19
CA PRO A 26 -31.47 19.87 7.74
C PRO A 26 -30.61 19.39 6.57
N VAL A 27 -29.52 20.11 6.30
CA VAL A 27 -28.53 19.67 5.32
C VAL A 27 -28.07 18.30 5.81
N GLU A 28 -28.39 17.24 5.06
CA GLU A 28 -27.89 15.90 5.34
C GLU A 28 -26.36 15.99 5.46
N GLN A 29 -25.85 15.82 6.67
CA GLN A 29 -24.41 15.85 6.90
C GLN A 29 -23.82 14.60 6.26
N PRO A 30 -22.74 14.74 5.46
CA PRO A 30 -22.14 13.59 4.81
C PRO A 30 -21.56 12.63 5.85
N TYR A 31 -21.76 11.32 5.64
CA TYR A 31 -21.04 10.31 6.42
C TYR A 31 -19.55 10.50 6.28
N SER A 32 -18.83 10.32 7.39
CA SER A 32 -17.40 10.55 7.46
C SER A 32 -16.68 9.34 8.05
N VAL A 33 -15.63 8.88 7.39
CA VAL A 33 -14.78 7.77 7.86
C VAL A 33 -13.36 8.30 8.04
N ARG A 34 -12.78 8.10 9.21
CA ARG A 34 -11.38 8.46 9.46
C ARG A 34 -10.48 7.31 9.03
N VAL A 35 -9.35 7.66 8.43
CA VAL A 35 -8.35 6.71 7.98
C VAL A 35 -7.02 7.08 8.63
N SER A 36 -6.42 6.13 9.33
CA SER A 36 -5.09 6.27 9.92
C SER A 36 -4.14 5.22 9.31
N VAL A 37 -2.86 5.28 9.68
CA VAL A 37 -1.84 4.30 9.23
C VAL A 37 -1.37 3.50 10.43
N LYS A 38 -1.54 2.18 10.38
CA LYS A 38 -1.08 1.25 11.41
C LYS A 38 0.39 0.92 11.24
N ASP A 39 0.80 0.53 10.03
CA ASP A 39 2.16 0.08 9.74
C ASP A 39 3.12 1.22 9.41
N LYS A 40 3.29 2.15 10.34
CA LYS A 40 4.21 3.29 10.16
C LYS A 40 5.67 2.84 10.04
N ASN A 41 6.02 1.75 10.73
CA ASN A 41 7.33 1.13 10.73
C ASN A 41 7.24 -0.38 10.42
N TYR A 42 8.33 -0.96 9.92
CA TYR A 42 8.45 -2.43 9.82
C TYR A 42 8.54 -3.04 11.22
N LEU A 43 7.89 -4.20 11.42
CA LEU A 43 7.76 -4.85 12.73
C LEU A 43 9.11 -5.13 13.41
N ASN A 44 10.13 -5.43 12.62
CA ASN A 44 11.47 -5.78 13.07
C ASN A 44 12.52 -4.70 12.76
N ILE A 45 12.13 -3.44 12.51
CA ILE A 45 13.07 -2.36 12.14
C ILE A 45 14.17 -2.14 13.19
N SER A 46 13.88 -2.37 14.47
CA SER A 46 14.86 -2.23 15.56
C SER A 46 16.05 -3.18 15.46
N GLN A 47 15.96 -4.23 14.64
CA GLN A 47 17.03 -5.20 14.40
C GLN A 47 18.00 -4.76 13.30
N PHE A 48 17.69 -3.67 12.58
CA PHE A 48 18.45 -3.19 11.42
C PHE A 48 18.90 -1.73 11.64
N PRO A 49 20.04 -1.50 12.32
CA PRO A 49 20.53 -0.15 12.62
C PRO A 49 20.92 0.66 11.37
N GLN A 50 21.02 0.01 10.21
CA GLN A 50 21.24 0.65 8.91
C GLN A 50 20.01 1.44 8.44
N LEU A 51 18.84 1.16 9.01
CA LEU A 51 17.59 1.84 8.72
C LEU A 51 17.17 2.69 9.92
N SER A 52 16.58 3.85 9.64
CA SER A 52 16.02 4.71 10.68
C SER A 52 14.51 4.52 10.76
N PRO A 53 13.94 4.23 11.95
CA PRO A 53 12.50 4.27 12.15
C PRO A 53 11.94 5.65 11.82
N VAL A 54 10.74 5.66 11.24
CA VAL A 54 9.96 6.88 11.01
C VAL A 54 9.26 7.26 12.31
N ASP A 55 9.32 8.54 12.69
CA ASP A 55 8.59 9.05 13.87
C ASP A 55 7.08 8.89 13.64
N GLU A 56 6.44 8.11 14.50
CA GLU A 56 5.03 7.75 14.39
C GLU A 56 4.05 8.93 14.63
N ASN A 57 4.56 10.08 15.08
CA ASN A 57 3.78 11.30 15.28
C ASN A 57 3.74 12.20 14.05
N LEU A 58 4.40 11.82 12.96
CA LEU A 58 4.36 12.60 11.74
C LEU A 58 2.97 12.56 11.07
N PRO A 59 2.64 13.56 10.24
CA PRO A 59 1.38 13.64 9.51
C PRO A 59 1.08 12.42 8.65
N PHE A 60 -0.19 12.18 8.35
CA PHE A 60 -0.66 11.06 7.51
C PHE A 60 0.11 10.96 6.18
N ARG A 61 0.32 12.11 5.53
CA ARG A 61 1.00 12.22 4.23
C ARG A 61 2.44 11.70 4.24
N THR A 62 3.08 11.59 5.40
CA THR A 62 4.42 11.02 5.53
C THR A 62 4.46 9.53 5.19
N TYR A 63 3.38 8.80 5.46
CA TYR A 63 3.31 7.36 5.23
C TYR A 63 2.51 7.02 3.97
N ALA A 64 1.38 7.69 3.77
CA ALA A 64 0.51 7.50 2.61
C ALA A 64 0.29 8.84 1.90
N GLY A 65 1.14 9.14 0.92
CA GLY A 65 1.14 10.40 0.15
C GLY A 65 0.04 10.49 -0.91
N THR A 66 -0.57 9.36 -1.27
CA THR A 66 -1.80 9.32 -2.08
C THR A 66 -2.83 8.39 -1.46
N LEU A 67 -4.11 8.62 -1.80
CA LEU A 67 -5.24 7.80 -1.39
C LEU A 67 -6.16 7.51 -2.58
N TYR A 68 -6.75 6.33 -2.56
CA TYR A 68 -7.84 5.91 -3.43
C TYR A 68 -8.84 5.11 -2.59
N TYR A 69 -10.13 5.27 -2.84
CA TYR A 69 -11.14 4.47 -2.17
C TYR A 69 -12.25 4.01 -3.13
N ALA A 70 -12.84 2.88 -2.78
CA ALA A 70 -14.03 2.34 -3.42
C ALA A 70 -15.02 1.86 -2.36
N LEU A 71 -16.27 2.32 -2.45
CA LEU A 71 -17.38 1.96 -1.59
C LEU A 71 -18.34 1.06 -2.35
N TYR A 72 -18.68 -0.07 -1.76
CA TYR A 72 -19.55 -1.09 -2.34
C TYR A 72 -20.77 -1.29 -1.47
N ASP A 73 -21.91 -1.59 -2.08
CA ASP A 73 -23.08 -2.11 -1.37
C ASP A 73 -22.74 -3.50 -0.81
N ALA A 74 -22.94 -3.71 0.50
CA ALA A 74 -22.51 -4.94 1.15
C ALA A 74 -23.31 -6.18 0.70
N SER A 75 -24.57 -5.99 0.29
CA SER A 75 -25.47 -7.08 -0.07
C SER A 75 -25.29 -7.58 -1.50
N THR A 76 -25.06 -6.66 -2.43
CA THR A 76 -24.97 -6.92 -3.87
C THR A 76 -23.53 -6.93 -4.39
N GLY A 77 -22.60 -6.31 -3.66
CA GLY A 77 -21.23 -6.08 -4.12
C GLY A 77 -21.13 -5.01 -5.21
N ALA A 78 -22.20 -4.27 -5.49
CA ALA A 78 -22.19 -3.23 -6.52
C ALA A 78 -21.34 -2.03 -6.08
N LEU A 79 -20.54 -1.49 -7.01
CA LEU A 79 -19.78 -0.27 -6.77
C LEU A 79 -20.73 0.93 -6.67
N ILE A 80 -20.71 1.59 -5.51
CA ILE A 80 -21.55 2.77 -5.20
C ILE A 80 -20.78 4.06 -5.41
N ARG A 81 -19.49 4.06 -5.03
CA ARG A 81 -18.62 5.22 -5.18
C ARG A 81 -17.19 4.79 -5.37
N GLU A 82 -16.46 5.52 -6.21
CA GLU A 82 -15.04 5.37 -6.43
C GLU A 82 -14.39 6.75 -6.50
N SER A 83 -13.19 6.88 -5.95
CA SER A 83 -12.40 8.10 -6.10
C SER A 83 -11.37 7.98 -7.22
N ALA A 84 -10.90 9.11 -7.73
CA ALA A 84 -9.58 9.13 -8.35
C ALA A 84 -8.49 8.90 -7.29
N VAL A 85 -7.27 8.59 -7.73
CA VAL A 85 -6.10 8.67 -6.85
C VAL A 85 -5.84 10.15 -6.53
N VAL A 86 -5.90 10.52 -5.26
CA VAL A 86 -5.71 11.90 -4.79
C VAL A 86 -4.49 12.00 -3.90
N SER A 87 -3.75 13.12 -3.99
CA SER A 87 -2.66 13.42 -3.06
C SER A 87 -3.21 13.75 -1.68
N THR A 88 -2.51 13.30 -0.64
CA THR A 88 -2.82 13.68 0.73
C THR A 88 -2.05 14.92 1.13
N GLU A 89 -2.75 15.88 1.74
CA GLU A 89 -2.19 17.16 2.17
C GLU A 89 -2.55 17.42 3.64
N GLY A 90 -1.92 18.44 4.25
CA GLY A 90 -2.18 18.84 5.63
C GLY A 90 -1.35 18.09 6.66
N GLU A 91 -1.31 18.64 7.88
CA GLU A 91 -0.46 18.18 9.00
C GLU A 91 -1.17 17.19 9.94
N GLU A 92 -2.40 16.81 9.62
CA GLU A 92 -3.19 15.90 10.44
C GLU A 92 -2.63 14.48 10.41
N LYS A 93 -2.82 13.75 11.52
CA LYS A 93 -2.38 12.34 11.66
C LYS A 93 -3.34 11.35 11.01
N GLU A 94 -4.55 11.78 10.70
CA GLU A 94 -5.64 11.01 10.13
C GLU A 94 -6.20 11.74 8.90
N TYR A 95 -6.73 10.97 7.95
CA TYR A 95 -7.40 11.50 6.77
C TYR A 95 -8.90 11.21 6.83
N THR A 96 -9.74 12.21 6.65
CA THR A 96 -11.20 12.03 6.70
C THR A 96 -11.77 11.90 5.29
N LEU A 97 -12.36 10.74 5.00
CA LEU A 97 -13.17 10.50 3.82
C LEU A 97 -14.61 10.97 4.09
N THR A 98 -15.24 11.63 3.12
CA THR A 98 -16.63 12.08 3.23
C THR A 98 -17.49 11.51 2.10
N PHE A 99 -18.72 11.13 2.43
CA PHE A 99 -19.64 10.43 1.54
C PHE A 99 -20.97 11.21 1.39
N PRO A 100 -20.97 12.38 0.73
CA PRO A 100 -22.21 13.15 0.53
C PRO A 100 -23.20 12.39 -0.35
N GLY A 101 -24.48 12.34 0.07
CA GLY A 101 -25.58 11.75 -0.71
C GLY A 101 -25.53 10.23 -0.87
N VAL A 102 -24.78 9.52 -0.02
CA VAL A 102 -24.88 8.06 0.10
C VAL A 102 -26.05 7.76 1.05
N PRO A 103 -27.03 6.92 0.66
CA PRO A 103 -28.17 6.61 1.52
C PRO A 103 -27.79 5.70 2.69
N ASP A 104 -28.64 5.66 3.71
CA ASP A 104 -28.54 4.70 4.80
C ASP A 104 -28.44 3.26 4.27
N GLY A 105 -27.60 2.43 4.90
CA GLY A 105 -27.40 1.05 4.51
C GLY A 105 -26.07 0.45 4.94
N ASP A 106 -25.87 -0.81 4.56
CA ASP A 106 -24.65 -1.56 4.82
C ASP A 106 -23.72 -1.50 3.61
N TYR A 107 -22.47 -1.12 3.86
CA TYR A 107 -21.46 -0.92 2.83
C TYR A 107 -20.16 -1.62 3.18
N LYS A 108 -19.36 -1.91 2.16
CA LYS A 108 -17.96 -2.28 2.30
C LYS A 108 -17.08 -1.21 1.69
N LEU A 109 -16.20 -0.63 2.49
CA LEU A 109 -15.22 0.36 2.04
C LEU A 109 -13.86 -0.31 1.87
N ALA A 110 -13.22 -0.08 0.73
CA ALA A 110 -11.81 -0.39 0.50
C ALA A 110 -11.04 0.93 0.33
N VAL A 111 -9.94 1.10 1.06
CA VAL A 111 -9.07 2.28 0.96
C VAL A 111 -7.64 1.83 0.72
N TRP A 112 -6.98 2.46 -0.25
CA TRP A 112 -5.62 2.16 -0.67
C TRP A 112 -4.75 3.40 -0.58
N GLY A 113 -3.55 3.25 -0.02
CA GLY A 113 -2.54 4.29 0.10
C GLY A 113 -1.38 4.08 -0.88
N ASN A 114 -0.78 5.17 -1.33
CA ASN A 114 0.39 5.19 -2.23
C ASN A 114 0.18 4.50 -3.59
N LEU A 115 -1.05 4.50 -4.10
CA LEU A 115 -1.28 4.06 -5.48
C LEU A 115 -0.77 5.07 -6.49
N THR A 116 -0.38 4.57 -7.66
CA THR A 116 -0.13 5.33 -8.88
C THR A 116 -1.34 5.25 -9.80
N THR A 117 -1.57 6.25 -10.64
CA THR A 117 -2.69 6.25 -11.61
C THR A 117 -2.55 5.25 -12.75
N ASP A 118 -1.35 4.70 -12.93
CA ASP A 118 -1.01 3.90 -14.12
C ASP A 118 -1.59 2.48 -14.08
N TYR A 119 -1.98 1.98 -12.90
CA TYR A 119 -2.34 0.58 -12.70
C TYR A 119 -3.54 0.39 -11.77
N PRO A 120 -4.32 -0.70 -11.94
CA PRO A 120 -5.39 -1.06 -11.02
C PRO A 120 -4.91 -1.21 -9.57
N ALA A 121 -5.78 -0.88 -8.63
CA ALA A 121 -5.56 -1.13 -7.21
C ALA A 121 -5.28 -2.62 -6.96
N GLY A 122 -4.35 -2.90 -6.04
CA GLY A 122 -4.00 -4.27 -5.66
C GLY A 122 -2.90 -4.93 -6.49
N ILE A 123 -2.45 -4.34 -7.60
CA ILE A 123 -1.25 -4.83 -8.31
C ILE A 123 0.01 -4.39 -7.55
N LEU A 124 0.84 -5.35 -7.14
CA LEU A 124 1.99 -5.10 -6.28
C LEU A 124 3.31 -4.94 -7.05
N HIS A 125 3.48 -5.69 -8.14
CA HIS A 125 4.72 -5.74 -8.92
C HIS A 125 4.47 -5.74 -10.43
N GLN A 126 3.95 -4.63 -10.93
CA GLN A 126 3.66 -4.49 -12.35
C GLN A 126 4.96 -4.52 -13.18
N ASP A 127 4.92 -5.23 -14.31
CA ASP A 127 6.05 -5.42 -15.23
C ASP A 127 7.33 -5.94 -14.54
N GLY A 128 7.16 -6.66 -13.43
CA GLY A 128 8.26 -7.16 -12.62
C GLY A 128 9.08 -6.07 -11.93
N LYS A 129 8.47 -4.92 -11.59
CA LYS A 129 9.12 -3.82 -10.86
C LYS A 129 8.68 -3.79 -9.40
N GLU A 130 9.53 -3.22 -8.55
CA GLU A 130 9.30 -3.03 -7.12
C GLU A 130 8.00 -2.28 -6.79
N HIS A 131 7.65 -1.28 -7.62
CA HIS A 131 6.50 -0.38 -7.44
C HIS A 131 6.54 0.38 -6.09
N THR A 132 5.43 1.00 -5.66
CA THR A 132 5.38 1.85 -4.46
C THR A 132 5.11 1.04 -3.18
N ASP A 133 5.32 1.67 -2.02
CA ASP A 133 4.96 1.11 -0.70
C ASP A 133 3.45 1.23 -0.47
N ILE A 134 2.68 0.31 -1.05
CA ILE A 134 1.22 0.33 -1.04
C ILE A 134 0.69 -0.07 0.33
N TYR A 135 -0.31 0.66 0.81
CA TYR A 135 -1.09 0.31 2.00
C TYR A 135 -2.54 0.02 1.63
N VAL A 136 -3.23 -0.76 2.45
CA VAL A 136 -4.64 -1.05 2.25
C VAL A 136 -5.38 -1.29 3.55
N THR A 137 -6.68 -1.00 3.55
CA THR A 137 -7.62 -1.42 4.59
C THR A 137 -8.99 -1.67 3.96
N SER A 138 -9.80 -2.48 4.63
CA SER A 138 -11.21 -2.61 4.33
C SER A 138 -12.03 -2.64 5.61
N GLY A 139 -13.25 -2.11 5.52
CA GLY A 139 -14.19 -2.07 6.63
C GLY A 139 -15.62 -2.25 6.16
N ASP A 140 -16.41 -2.98 6.94
CA ASP A 140 -17.85 -3.04 6.79
C ASP A 140 -18.45 -1.88 7.58
N LEU A 141 -19.26 -1.05 6.94
CA LEU A 141 -19.81 0.19 7.47
C LEU A 141 -21.33 0.12 7.48
N HIS A 142 -21.95 0.60 8.56
CA HIS A 142 -23.41 0.76 8.65
C HIS A 142 -23.77 2.25 8.72
N PHE A 143 -24.14 2.82 7.58
CA PHE A 143 -24.55 4.22 7.51
C PHE A 143 -26.01 4.38 7.92
N SER A 144 -26.25 5.25 8.89
CA SER A 144 -27.57 5.56 9.45
C SER A 144 -27.52 6.95 10.11
N PRO A 145 -28.67 7.57 10.48
CA PRO A 145 -28.68 8.91 11.06
C PRO A 145 -27.89 9.03 12.38
N ASP A 146 -27.70 7.91 13.08
CA ASP A 146 -26.94 7.83 14.33
C ASP A 146 -25.45 7.50 14.11
N TYR A 147 -25.03 7.33 12.86
CA TYR A 147 -23.66 6.91 12.52
C TYR A 147 -22.62 7.85 13.13
N GLN A 148 -21.68 7.24 13.85
CA GLN A 148 -20.49 7.92 14.33
C GLN A 148 -19.31 7.52 13.47
N THR A 149 -18.45 8.47 13.19
CA THR A 149 -17.29 8.24 12.34
C THR A 149 -16.37 7.15 12.90
N GLU A 150 -16.16 6.11 12.11
CA GLU A 150 -15.26 5.00 12.42
C GLU A 150 -13.84 5.27 11.91
N GLU A 151 -12.86 4.65 12.56
CA GLU A 151 -11.46 4.68 12.15
C GLU A 151 -11.09 3.36 11.46
N LEU A 152 -10.64 3.45 10.20
CA LEU A 152 -10.00 2.36 9.50
C LEU A 152 -8.49 2.57 9.46
N THR A 153 -7.72 1.51 9.73
CA THR A 153 -6.26 1.61 9.80
C THR A 153 -5.62 0.94 8.59
N LEU A 154 -4.84 1.69 7.82
CA LEU A 154 -4.08 1.22 6.67
C LEU A 154 -2.92 0.31 7.10
N GLU A 155 -2.83 -0.82 6.40
CA GLU A 155 -1.83 -1.87 6.58
C GLU A 155 -0.96 -1.97 5.32
N ARG A 156 0.37 -1.97 5.49
CA ARG A 156 1.35 -2.10 4.42
C ARG A 156 1.19 -3.44 3.72
N THR A 157 1.25 -3.49 2.39
CA THR A 157 1.05 -4.72 1.60
C THR A 157 2.34 -5.51 1.34
N LYS A 158 3.50 -4.87 1.51
CA LYS A 158 4.81 -5.43 1.19
C LYS A 158 5.71 -5.54 2.42
N GLY A 159 6.70 -6.41 2.35
CA GLY A 159 7.90 -6.37 3.18
C GLY A 159 9.02 -5.59 2.50
N LYS A 160 10.22 -5.68 3.07
CA LYS A 160 11.44 -5.09 2.51
C LYS A 160 12.57 -6.12 2.51
N LEU A 161 13.23 -6.29 1.37
CA LEU A 161 14.53 -6.94 1.28
C LEU A 161 15.63 -5.89 1.47
N LEU A 162 16.51 -6.13 2.43
CA LEU A 162 17.68 -5.31 2.73
C LEU A 162 18.95 -6.09 2.36
N LEU A 163 19.70 -5.59 1.38
CA LEU A 163 21.02 -6.11 1.05
C LEU A 163 22.10 -5.22 1.67
N LEU A 164 23.01 -5.85 2.40
CA LEU A 164 24.14 -5.21 3.06
C LEU A 164 25.44 -5.73 2.45
N CYS A 165 26.12 -4.89 1.69
CA CYS A 165 27.35 -5.23 0.98
C CYS A 165 28.55 -4.53 1.63
N SER A 166 29.51 -5.28 2.13
CA SER A 166 30.71 -4.77 2.79
C SER A 166 32.01 -5.26 2.15
N ASN A 167 33.03 -4.39 2.16
CA ASN A 167 34.37 -4.66 1.63
C ASN A 167 34.42 -5.05 0.14
N PHE A 168 33.39 -4.70 -0.64
CA PHE A 168 33.33 -4.98 -2.07
C PHE A 168 34.48 -4.27 -2.82
N PRO A 169 35.10 -4.95 -3.82
CA PRO A 169 36.06 -4.33 -4.72
C PRO A 169 35.48 -3.10 -5.42
N SER A 170 36.30 -2.04 -5.55
CA SER A 170 35.87 -0.74 -6.08
C SER A 170 35.50 -0.76 -7.56
N GLU A 171 35.90 -1.81 -8.29
CA GLU A 171 35.59 -2.01 -9.69
C GLU A 171 34.13 -2.45 -9.91
N ILE A 172 33.47 -2.98 -8.87
CA ILE A 172 32.04 -3.32 -8.93
C ILE A 172 31.23 -2.02 -8.92
N THR A 173 30.52 -1.79 -10.02
CA THR A 173 29.78 -0.53 -10.23
C THR A 173 28.28 -0.74 -10.40
N ARG A 174 27.84 -1.99 -10.53
CA ARG A 174 26.45 -2.32 -10.85
C ARG A 174 26.04 -3.66 -10.24
N ILE A 175 24.77 -3.73 -9.85
CA ILE A 175 24.12 -4.94 -9.32
C ILE A 175 22.84 -5.23 -10.10
N GLU A 176 22.66 -6.50 -10.45
CA GLU A 176 21.39 -7.07 -10.88
C GLU A 176 20.84 -7.94 -9.76
N GLN A 177 19.60 -7.63 -9.38
CA GLN A 177 18.82 -8.36 -8.39
C GLN A 177 17.56 -8.90 -9.08
N ASN A 178 17.33 -10.19 -8.97
CA ASN A 178 16.06 -10.81 -9.33
C ASN A 178 15.52 -11.54 -8.10
N VAL A 179 14.25 -11.29 -7.75
CA VAL A 179 13.54 -12.04 -6.72
C VAL A 179 12.28 -12.64 -7.31
N SER A 180 12.20 -13.97 -7.34
CA SER A 180 11.03 -14.70 -7.85
C SER A 180 10.16 -15.29 -6.72
N HIS A 181 8.97 -15.77 -7.10
CA HIS A 181 7.97 -16.36 -6.21
C HIS A 181 7.50 -15.40 -5.11
N VAL A 182 7.25 -14.15 -5.46
CA VAL A 182 6.52 -13.19 -4.62
C VAL A 182 5.12 -13.00 -5.19
N TYR A 183 4.15 -12.68 -4.34
CA TYR A 183 2.78 -12.47 -4.81
C TYR A 183 2.69 -11.30 -5.80
N GLN A 184 1.87 -11.48 -6.84
CA GLN A 184 1.67 -10.47 -7.88
C GLN A 184 0.71 -9.36 -7.43
N SER A 185 -0.34 -9.76 -6.71
CA SER A 185 -1.44 -8.87 -6.33
C SER A 185 -2.02 -9.22 -4.97
N THR A 186 -2.83 -8.31 -4.44
CA THR A 186 -3.64 -8.53 -3.24
C THR A 186 -4.98 -7.81 -3.36
N ASP A 187 -6.00 -8.28 -2.65
CA ASP A 187 -7.26 -7.56 -2.49
C ASP A 187 -7.24 -6.65 -1.24
N ALA A 188 -8.36 -5.97 -0.98
CA ALA A 188 -8.46 -5.06 0.17
C ALA A 188 -8.52 -5.77 1.55
N GLY A 189 -8.68 -7.09 1.55
CA GLY A 189 -8.59 -7.94 2.73
C GLY A 189 -7.21 -8.57 2.92
N LEU A 190 -6.20 -8.11 2.17
CA LEU A 190 -4.85 -8.69 2.14
C LEU A 190 -4.82 -10.16 1.70
N ASN A 191 -5.79 -10.61 0.90
CA ASN A 191 -5.74 -11.92 0.26
C ASN A 191 -4.86 -11.83 -0.99
N TYR A 192 -3.65 -12.39 -0.89
CA TYR A 192 -2.68 -12.35 -1.97
C TYR A 192 -2.95 -13.41 -3.05
N SER A 193 -2.62 -13.07 -4.29
CA SER A 193 -2.85 -13.93 -5.45
C SER A 193 -1.76 -13.78 -6.52
N GLY A 194 -1.62 -14.81 -7.34
CA GLY A 194 -0.60 -14.90 -8.39
C GLY A 194 0.82 -15.09 -7.87
N SER A 195 1.75 -15.33 -8.79
CA SER A 195 3.18 -15.39 -8.53
C SER A 195 3.89 -14.56 -9.60
N THR A 196 4.90 -13.81 -9.20
CA THR A 196 5.69 -12.98 -10.10
C THR A 196 7.13 -12.89 -9.64
N GLN A 197 7.92 -12.14 -10.40
CA GLN A 197 9.29 -11.79 -10.07
C GLN A 197 9.48 -10.26 -10.05
N VAL A 198 10.51 -9.81 -9.35
CA VAL A 198 10.94 -8.42 -9.32
C VAL A 198 12.39 -8.33 -9.77
N ASP A 199 12.66 -7.48 -10.76
CA ASP A 199 13.96 -7.25 -11.35
C ASP A 199 14.45 -5.82 -11.04
N LYS A 200 15.67 -5.70 -10.51
CA LYS A 200 16.38 -4.42 -10.37
C LYS A 200 17.74 -4.52 -11.03
N ASN A 201 18.07 -3.50 -11.81
CA ASN A 201 19.38 -3.32 -12.41
C ASN A 201 19.80 -1.88 -12.15
N VAL A 202 20.64 -1.68 -11.14
CA VAL A 202 20.94 -0.36 -10.56
C VAL A 202 22.43 -0.19 -10.31
N PRO A 203 22.93 1.06 -10.21
CA PRO A 203 24.26 1.32 -9.71
C PRO A 203 24.50 0.64 -8.36
N PHE A 204 25.70 0.11 -8.16
CA PHE A 204 26.05 -0.56 -6.92
C PHE A 204 26.15 0.43 -5.75
N THR A 205 25.56 0.05 -4.63
CA THR A 205 25.64 0.73 -3.35
C THR A 205 25.87 -0.31 -2.25
N SER A 206 26.48 0.11 -1.13
CA SER A 206 26.70 -0.78 0.02
C SER A 206 25.42 -1.20 0.72
N VAL A 207 24.33 -0.45 0.55
CA VAL A 207 23.00 -0.77 1.06
C VAL A 207 22.02 -0.68 -0.09
N LEU A 208 21.24 -1.73 -0.33
CA LEU A 208 20.18 -1.75 -1.32
C LEU A 208 18.88 -2.25 -0.67
N GLU A 209 17.85 -1.43 -0.74
CA GLU A 209 16.50 -1.74 -0.26
C GLU A 209 15.60 -2.11 -1.45
N THR A 210 14.71 -3.08 -1.24
CA THR A 210 13.72 -3.47 -2.26
C THR A 210 12.40 -3.88 -1.60
N LEU A 211 11.31 -3.20 -1.92
CA LEU A 211 9.97 -3.54 -1.49
C LEU A 211 9.47 -4.78 -2.24
N LEU A 212 9.02 -5.78 -1.50
CA LEU A 212 8.57 -7.05 -2.08
C LEU A 212 7.30 -7.52 -1.39
N ALA A 213 6.36 -8.01 -2.17
CA ALA A 213 5.21 -8.73 -1.65
C ALA A 213 5.67 -9.99 -0.89
N PRO A 214 4.82 -10.56 -0.03
CA PRO A 214 5.13 -11.80 0.65
C PRO A 214 5.43 -12.93 -0.34
N THR A 215 6.15 -13.94 0.16
CA THR A 215 6.42 -15.16 -0.59
C THR A 215 5.12 -15.83 -1.02
N SER A 216 5.05 -16.19 -2.31
CA SER A 216 3.87 -16.79 -2.93
C SER A 216 3.66 -18.25 -2.48
N ALA A 217 2.53 -18.84 -2.88
CA ALA A 217 2.23 -20.24 -2.61
C ALA A 217 3.14 -21.25 -3.36
N GLU A 218 4.02 -20.81 -4.27
CA GLU A 218 4.94 -21.67 -5.04
C GLU A 218 6.15 -22.17 -4.22
N GLY A 219 6.24 -21.80 -2.94
CA GLY A 219 7.36 -22.12 -2.05
C GLY A 219 8.23 -20.89 -1.80
N HIS A 220 9.44 -21.10 -1.26
CA HIS A 220 10.37 -20.01 -0.92
C HIS A 220 10.61 -19.05 -2.10
N SER A 221 10.72 -17.76 -1.78
CA SER A 221 11.21 -16.76 -2.73
C SER A 221 12.67 -17.02 -3.04
N LYS A 222 13.06 -16.75 -4.29
CA LYS A 222 14.43 -17.02 -4.76
C LYS A 222 15.11 -15.72 -5.12
N LEU A 223 16.19 -15.40 -4.42
CA LEU A 223 17.05 -14.26 -4.73
C LEU A 223 18.22 -14.70 -5.59
N THR A 224 18.37 -14.05 -6.73
CA THR A 224 19.56 -14.11 -7.59
C THR A 224 20.24 -12.76 -7.59
N LEU A 225 21.55 -12.76 -7.34
CA LEU A 225 22.39 -11.58 -7.36
C LEU A 225 23.55 -11.75 -8.32
N THR A 226 23.74 -10.76 -9.19
CA THR A 226 24.86 -10.69 -10.12
C THR A 226 25.49 -9.30 -10.07
N PHE A 227 26.81 -9.24 -9.95
CA PHE A 227 27.58 -8.01 -9.86
C PHE A 227 28.48 -7.86 -11.08
N TYR A 228 28.67 -6.62 -11.52
CA TYR A 228 29.38 -6.30 -12.75
C TYR A 228 30.43 -5.22 -12.53
N THR A 229 31.53 -5.35 -13.27
CA THR A 229 32.44 -4.24 -13.55
C THR A 229 31.88 -3.39 -14.70
N GLY A 230 32.25 -2.11 -14.75
CA GLY A 230 31.90 -1.23 -15.87
C GLY A 230 30.47 -0.64 -15.84
N GLY A 231 30.36 0.63 -16.26
CA GLY A 231 29.13 1.43 -16.15
C GLY A 231 28.15 1.35 -17.34
N THR A 232 28.33 0.46 -18.32
CA THR A 232 27.45 0.38 -19.50
C THR A 232 26.93 -1.02 -19.78
N ARG A 233 25.66 -1.13 -20.21
CA ARG A 233 24.97 -2.41 -20.55
C ARG A 233 25.59 -3.19 -21.71
N ALA A 234 26.55 -2.61 -22.45
CA ALA A 234 27.00 -3.12 -23.75
C ALA A 234 28.12 -4.16 -23.67
N SER A 235 28.58 -4.52 -22.48
CA SER A 235 29.70 -5.43 -22.24
C SER A 235 29.54 -6.16 -20.91
N GLU A 236 30.29 -7.25 -20.79
CA GLU A 236 30.82 -7.83 -19.57
C GLU A 236 30.09 -9.02 -18.92
N THR A 237 30.74 -10.17 -19.12
CA THR A 237 30.84 -11.28 -18.17
C THR A 237 30.67 -10.77 -16.73
N PRO A 238 29.78 -11.37 -15.93
CA PRO A 238 29.59 -10.96 -14.54
C PRO A 238 30.89 -11.10 -13.76
N TYR A 239 31.20 -10.09 -12.94
CA TYR A 239 32.32 -10.16 -12.00
C TYR A 239 32.07 -11.23 -10.95
N LEU A 240 30.85 -11.25 -10.43
CA LEU A 240 30.42 -12.18 -9.40
C LEU A 240 28.96 -12.57 -9.62
N LYS A 241 28.70 -13.87 -9.64
CA LYS A 241 27.34 -14.41 -9.61
C LYS A 241 27.20 -15.26 -8.35
N LEU A 242 26.26 -14.90 -7.48
CA LEU A 242 26.02 -15.65 -6.26
C LEU A 242 25.14 -16.88 -6.53
N PRO A 243 25.26 -17.94 -5.70
CA PRO A 243 24.25 -18.99 -5.65
C PRO A 243 22.87 -18.41 -5.38
N VAL A 244 21.84 -19.09 -5.91
CA VAL A 244 20.45 -18.73 -5.61
C VAL A 244 20.19 -18.95 -4.13
N MET A 245 19.63 -17.94 -3.47
CA MET A 245 19.29 -18.00 -2.05
C MET A 245 17.78 -18.11 -1.89
N GLU A 246 17.34 -19.07 -1.09
CA GLU A 246 15.93 -19.22 -0.70
C GLU A 246 15.64 -18.38 0.53
N MET A 247 14.51 -17.66 0.50
CA MET A 247 14.08 -16.78 1.58
C MET A 247 12.56 -16.73 1.71
N ASP A 248 12.11 -16.32 2.89
CA ASP A 248 10.70 -16.05 3.16
C ASP A 248 10.50 -14.54 3.31
N MET A 249 9.83 -13.94 2.35
CA MET A 249 9.35 -12.56 2.40
C MET A 249 8.03 -12.51 3.15
N ARG A 250 7.89 -11.57 4.08
CA ARG A 250 6.66 -11.34 4.84
C ARG A 250 6.23 -9.89 4.77
N ARG A 251 4.92 -9.69 4.84
CA ARG A 251 4.30 -8.36 4.91
C ARG A 251 4.82 -7.63 6.14
N ASN A 252 5.16 -6.34 5.98
CA ASN A 252 5.57 -5.45 7.04
C ASN A 252 6.78 -5.94 7.88
N GLU A 253 7.60 -6.82 7.32
CA GLU A 253 8.87 -7.27 7.90
C GLU A 253 10.03 -6.98 6.94
N ILE A 254 11.20 -6.78 7.52
CA ILE A 254 12.47 -6.70 6.78
C ILE A 254 13.11 -8.09 6.76
N THR A 255 13.41 -8.58 5.57
CA THR A 255 14.27 -9.73 5.31
C THR A 255 15.63 -9.20 4.88
N ALA A 256 16.74 -9.72 5.43
CA ALA A 256 18.06 -9.18 5.14
C ALA A 256 19.08 -10.23 4.74
N VAL A 257 19.95 -9.85 3.80
CA VAL A 257 21.11 -10.63 3.35
C VAL A 257 22.33 -9.74 3.42
N SER A 258 23.38 -10.21 4.10
CA SER A 258 24.69 -9.56 4.12
C SER A 258 25.66 -10.32 3.23
N ILE A 259 26.44 -9.59 2.46
CA ILE A 259 27.49 -10.12 1.61
C ILE A 259 28.76 -9.36 1.99
N ASP A 260 29.75 -10.09 2.46
CA ASP A 260 31.03 -9.53 2.87
C ASP A 260 32.16 -10.16 2.07
N TYR A 261 33.08 -9.34 1.58
CA TYR A 261 34.30 -9.82 0.94
C TYR A 261 35.46 -9.77 1.93
N ASN A 262 35.97 -10.93 2.32
CA ASN A 262 37.17 -11.03 3.11
C ASN A 262 38.39 -10.80 2.21
N THR A 263 38.92 -9.58 2.23
CA THR A 263 40.06 -9.17 1.41
C THR A 263 41.36 -9.93 1.72
N SER A 264 41.49 -10.51 2.92
CA SER A 264 42.69 -11.27 3.30
C SER A 264 42.68 -12.71 2.79
N GLU A 265 41.49 -13.31 2.68
CA GLU A 265 41.32 -14.69 2.25
C GLU A 265 40.85 -14.81 0.79
N GLY A 266 40.36 -13.72 0.18
CA GLY A 266 39.74 -13.76 -1.14
C GLY A 266 38.36 -14.43 -1.14
N ILE A 267 37.72 -14.54 0.03
CA ILE A 267 36.49 -15.31 0.23
C ILE A 267 35.30 -14.38 0.38
N TRP A 268 34.19 -14.72 -0.28
CA TRP A 268 32.89 -14.09 -0.07
C TRP A 268 32.10 -14.84 0.98
N GLU A 269 31.68 -14.14 2.04
CA GLU A 269 30.80 -14.67 3.06
C GLU A 269 29.40 -14.09 2.89
N ILE A 270 28.41 -14.98 2.74
CA ILE A 270 27.01 -14.58 2.57
C ILE A 270 26.24 -15.07 3.79
N LYS A 271 25.57 -14.14 4.46
CA LYS A 271 24.71 -14.44 5.61
C LYS A 271 23.30 -13.97 5.35
N MET A 272 22.34 -14.68 5.90
CA MET A 272 20.94 -14.27 5.93
C MET A 272 20.52 -14.04 7.38
N PHE A 273 19.72 -13.01 7.60
CA PHE A 273 19.15 -12.75 8.91
C PHE A 273 17.88 -13.59 9.11
N ILE A 274 17.98 -14.60 9.97
CA ILE A 274 16.92 -15.58 10.22
C ILE A 274 16.66 -15.63 11.72
N ARG A 275 15.43 -15.36 12.13
CA ARG A 275 14.97 -15.47 13.54
C ARG A 275 15.80 -14.66 14.55
N GLY A 276 16.27 -13.48 14.17
CA GLY A 276 17.02 -12.60 15.07
C GLY A 276 18.54 -12.77 14.98
N GLU A 277 19.04 -13.72 14.19
CA GLU A 277 20.46 -14.02 14.09
C GLU A 277 20.95 -14.03 12.64
N TRP A 278 22.22 -13.67 12.44
CA TRP A 278 22.89 -13.78 11.14
C TRP A 278 23.47 -15.18 10.97
N ILE A 279 22.98 -15.91 9.97
CA ILE A 279 23.41 -17.28 9.66
C ILE A 279 24.19 -17.27 8.35
N THR A 280 25.42 -17.77 8.35
CA THR A 280 26.19 -17.99 7.11
C THR A 280 25.51 -19.07 6.28
N ILE A 281 25.08 -18.70 5.07
CA ILE A 281 24.42 -19.61 4.12
C ILE A 281 25.37 -20.06 3.01
N HIS A 282 26.37 -19.25 2.67
CA HIS A 282 27.40 -19.60 1.69
C HIS A 282 28.76 -18.99 2.07
N ARG A 283 29.83 -19.71 1.71
CA ARG A 283 31.19 -19.20 1.61
C ARG A 283 31.72 -19.54 0.22
N LEU A 284 32.16 -18.55 -0.54
CA LEU A 284 32.60 -18.72 -1.92
C LEU A 284 34.07 -18.33 -2.04
N ASP A 285 34.84 -19.22 -2.63
CA ASP A 285 36.23 -18.98 -3.02
C ASP A 285 36.24 -18.79 -4.54
N ILE A 286 36.67 -17.62 -5.00
CA ILE A 286 36.55 -17.20 -6.39
C ILE A 286 37.95 -16.87 -6.89
N PHE A 287 38.60 -17.90 -7.42
CA PHE A 287 39.95 -17.87 -7.99
C PHE A 287 40.00 -17.18 -9.35
#